data_AF-A0A6S6S7H6-F1
#
_entry.id   AF-A0A6S6S7H6-F1
#
_cell.length_a   1.000
_cell.length_b   1.000
_cell.length_c   1.000
_cell.angle_alpha   90.00
_cell.angle_beta   90.00
_cell.angle_gamma   90.00
#
_symmetry.space_group_name_H-M   'P 1'
#
loop_
_entity.id
_entity.type
_entity.pdbx_description
1 polymer ?
#
loop_
_entity_poly.entity_id
_entity_poly.type
_entity_poly.pdbx_seq_one_letter_code
_entity_poly.pdbx_strand_id
1 'polypeptide(L)'
;MKIKMCGLLVTLLMLFSSAAYAMECDVEFRAKRTATEGTWYGNVEKPAFKTGVVSGEGATRKLCANDALSSLKQAGWQIRYQKIIKTY
;
A
#
# COMPACT_ATOMS: atom_id res chain seq x y z
N MET A 1 -14.81 -42.33 -32.77
CA MET A 1 -13.55 -41.80 -32.20
C MET A 1 -13.55 -40.29 -32.29
N LYS A 2 -13.60 -39.55 -31.17
CA LYS A 2 -13.28 -38.11 -31.07
C LYS A 2 -13.39 -37.67 -29.60
N ILE A 3 -12.55 -38.24 -28.73
CA ILE A 3 -12.37 -37.80 -27.34
C ILE A 3 -10.86 -37.67 -27.12
N LYS A 4 -10.24 -36.66 -27.74
CA LYS A 4 -8.82 -36.33 -27.56
C LYS A 4 -8.54 -34.83 -27.55
N MET A 5 -9.54 -33.99 -27.30
CA MET A 5 -9.40 -32.53 -27.40
C MET A 5 -9.73 -31.77 -26.12
N CYS A 6 -10.27 -32.44 -25.08
CA CYS A 6 -10.53 -31.82 -23.78
C CYS A 6 -9.34 -31.92 -22.81
N GLY A 7 -8.42 -32.87 -22.99
CA GLY A 7 -7.28 -33.07 -22.08
C GLY A 7 -6.22 -31.96 -22.18
N LEU A 8 -6.07 -31.32 -23.34
CA LEU A 8 -5.02 -30.33 -23.59
C LEU A 8 -5.36 -28.93 -23.05
N LEU A 9 -6.65 -28.66 -22.80
CA LEU A 9 -7.10 -27.38 -22.24
C LEU A 9 -6.86 -27.30 -20.72
N VAL A 10 -6.94 -28.44 -20.02
CA VAL A 10 -6.77 -28.52 -18.57
C VAL A 10 -5.31 -28.31 -18.14
N THR A 11 -4.36 -28.79 -18.94
CA THR A 11 -2.92 -28.58 -18.68
C THR A 11 -2.47 -27.14 -18.93
N LEU A 12 -3.12 -26.40 -19.84
CA LEU A 12 -2.81 -25.00 -20.11
C LEU A 12 -3.27 -24.07 -18.97
N LEU A 13 -4.40 -24.39 -18.32
CA LEU A 13 -4.92 -23.62 -17.18
C LEU A 13 -4.06 -23.73 -15.92
N MET A 14 -3.33 -24.84 -15.73
CA MET A 14 -2.44 -25.01 -14.57
C MET A 14 -1.08 -24.30 -14.70
N LEU A 15 -0.75 -23.74 -15.87
CA LEU A 15 0.49 -22.97 -16.07
C LEU A 15 0.37 -21.50 -15.63
N PHE A 16 -0.84 -21.01 -15.36
CA PHE A 16 -1.09 -19.63 -14.93
C PHE A 16 -1.28 -19.44 -13.42
N SER A 17 -1.16 -20.50 -12.62
CA SER A 17 -1.02 -20.36 -11.16
C SER A 17 0.39 -19.92 -10.80
N SER A 18 0.83 -18.78 -11.34
CA SER A 18 1.94 -18.02 -10.78
C SER A 18 1.48 -17.56 -9.41
N ALA A 19 1.98 -18.21 -8.37
CA ALA A 19 1.81 -17.77 -7.00
C ALA A 19 2.31 -16.32 -6.91
N ALA A 20 1.37 -15.37 -6.93
CA ALA A 20 1.62 -13.98 -6.61
C ALA A 20 1.86 -13.94 -5.10
N TYR A 21 3.09 -14.26 -4.69
CA TYR A 21 3.51 -14.05 -3.32
C TYR A 21 3.45 -12.54 -3.06
N ALA A 22 2.46 -12.12 -2.28
CA ALA A 22 2.42 -10.76 -1.76
C ALA A 22 3.59 -10.61 -0.79
N MET A 23 4.52 -9.73 -1.11
CA MET A 23 5.58 -9.32 -0.18
C MET A 23 4.95 -8.39 0.85
N GLU A 24 5.28 -8.56 2.11
CA GLU A 24 4.93 -7.62 3.18
C GLU A 24 6.11 -6.65 3.39
N CYS A 25 5.85 -5.41 3.77
CA CYS A 25 6.92 -4.44 4.04
C CYS A 25 6.55 -3.45 5.13
N ASP A 26 7.57 -3.06 5.90
CA ASP A 26 7.49 -1.98 6.88
C ASP A 26 8.08 -0.71 6.27
N VAL A 27 7.30 0.37 6.30
CA VAL A 27 7.67 1.67 5.74
C VAL A 27 7.67 2.72 6.83
N GLU A 28 8.85 3.27 7.12
CA GLU A 28 8.99 4.48 7.91
C GLU A 28 8.53 5.68 7.08
N PHE A 29 7.69 6.53 7.67
CA PHE A 29 7.15 7.70 6.99
C PHE A 29 7.23 8.96 7.85
N ARG A 30 7.26 10.10 7.16
CA ARG A 30 6.97 11.42 7.75
C ARG A 30 5.97 12.14 6.87
N ALA A 31 4.89 12.61 7.47
CA ALA A 31 3.80 13.25 6.78
C ALA A 31 3.38 14.57 7.44
N LYS A 32 2.82 15.46 6.63
CA LYS A 32 2.28 16.77 7.03
C LYS A 32 0.84 16.88 6.60
N ARG A 33 -0.01 17.51 7.40
CA ARG A 33 -1.38 17.90 7.02
C ARG A 33 -1.66 19.29 7.58
N THR A 34 -2.48 20.09 6.90
CA THR A 34 -3.03 21.31 7.50
C THR A 34 -4.25 20.92 8.33
N ALA A 35 -4.23 21.23 9.62
CA ALA A 35 -5.35 21.01 10.51
C ALA A 35 -5.94 22.36 10.91
N THR A 36 -7.27 22.47 10.82
CA THR A 36 -7.99 23.63 11.33
C THR A 36 -8.37 23.33 12.77
N GLU A 37 -7.81 24.08 13.72
CA GLU A 37 -8.20 24.01 15.12
C GLU A 37 -9.20 25.14 15.41
N GLY A 38 -10.41 24.76 15.83
CA GLY A 38 -11.40 25.70 16.33
C GLY A 38 -11.03 26.14 17.74
N THR A 39 -10.70 27.41 17.90
CA THR A 39 -10.51 28.05 19.21
C THR A 39 -11.66 29.02 19.46
N TRP A 40 -11.82 29.48 20.70
CA TRP A 40 -12.88 30.43 21.05
C TRP A 40 -12.78 31.79 20.33
N TYR A 41 -11.61 32.11 19.77
CA TYR A 41 -11.36 33.29 18.95
C TYR A 41 -11.49 33.04 17.43
N GLY A 42 -11.88 31.83 17.02
CA GLY A 42 -12.03 31.45 15.62
C GLY A 42 -11.16 30.27 15.19
N ASN A 43 -11.15 30.02 13.88
CA ASN A 43 -10.44 28.91 13.25
C ASN A 43 -8.99 29.31 12.93
N VAL A 44 -8.04 28.55 13.47
CA VAL A 44 -6.61 28.74 13.17
C VAL A 44 -6.11 27.56 12.35
N GLU A 45 -5.48 27.84 11.20
CA GLU A 45 -4.80 26.83 10.41
C GLU A 45 -3.41 26.54 11.00
N LYS A 46 -3.19 25.32 11.48
CA LYS A 46 -1.89 24.88 11.97
C LYS A 46 -1.39 23.66 11.21
N PRO A 47 -0.08 23.57 10.94
CA PRO A 47 0.49 22.36 10.36
C PRO A 47 0.56 21.26 11.41
N ALA A 48 -0.06 20.11 11.12
CA ALA A 48 0.09 18.88 11.85
C ALA A 48 1.16 18.00 11.19
N PHE A 49 1.99 17.35 12.01
CA PHE A 49 3.03 16.43 11.57
C PHE A 49 2.79 15.05 12.16
N LYS A 50 3.03 14.00 11.37
CA LYS A 50 2.93 12.60 11.81
C LYS A 50 4.13 11.82 11.30
N THR A 51 4.74 11.04 12.18
CA THR A 51 5.83 10.13 11.86
C THR A 51 5.54 8.76 12.43
N GLY A 52 6.09 7.72 11.84
CA GLY A 52 5.92 6.35 12.33
C GLY A 52 6.32 5.32 11.29
N VAL A 53 5.96 4.07 11.57
CA VAL A 53 6.13 2.93 10.67
C VAL A 53 4.75 2.37 10.38
N VAL A 54 4.49 2.05 9.11
CA VAL A 54 3.28 1.37 8.66
C VAL A 54 3.66 0.17 7.83
N SER A 55 2.90 -0.91 7.98
CA SER A 55 3.07 -2.13 7.22
C SER A 55 2.08 -2.14 6.05
N GLY A 56 2.44 -2.81 4.97
CA GLY A 56 1.55 -3.04 3.84
C GLY A 56 1.99 -4.23 3.02
N GLU A 57 1.25 -4.51 1.96
CA GLU A 57 1.46 -5.70 1.13
C GLU A 57 1.49 -5.36 -0.35
N GLY A 58 2.28 -6.11 -1.13
CA GLY A 58 2.24 -5.99 -2.58
C GLY A 58 3.25 -6.85 -3.32
N ALA A 59 3.00 -7.11 -4.59
CA ALA A 59 3.87 -7.94 -5.43
C ALA A 59 5.26 -7.32 -5.70
N THR A 60 5.44 -6.02 -5.45
CA THR A 60 6.73 -5.33 -5.57
C THR A 60 6.92 -4.38 -4.41
N ARG A 61 8.18 -4.04 -4.08
CA ARG A 61 8.52 -3.04 -3.05
C ARG A 61 7.77 -1.73 -3.23
N LYS A 62 7.57 -1.29 -4.47
CA LYS A 62 6.85 -0.04 -4.78
C LYS A 62 5.35 -0.17 -4.50
N LEU A 63 4.74 -1.30 -4.85
CA LEU A 63 3.33 -1.57 -4.58
C LEU A 63 3.08 -1.72 -3.08
N CYS A 64 3.93 -2.45 -2.39
CA CYS A 64 3.86 -2.61 -0.95
C CYS A 64 3.95 -1.27 -0.21
N ALA A 65 4.90 -0.41 -0.57
CA ALA A 65 5.00 0.92 0.04
C ALA A 65 3.80 1.82 -0.29
N ASN A 66 3.18 1.65 -1.46
CA ASN A 66 1.97 2.38 -1.80
C ASN A 66 0.77 1.93 -0.97
N ASP A 67 0.65 0.62 -0.75
CA ASP A 67 -0.37 0.02 0.09
C ASP A 67 -0.22 0.45 1.55
N ALA A 68 0.98 0.33 2.12
CA ALA A 68 1.30 0.75 3.49
C ALA A 68 0.94 2.22 3.76
N LEU A 69 1.17 3.10 2.78
CA LEU A 69 0.91 4.54 2.89
C LEU A 69 -0.50 4.94 2.42
N SER A 70 -1.32 4.00 1.94
CA SER A 70 -2.62 4.29 1.33
C SER A 70 -3.59 4.96 2.31
N SER A 71 -3.68 4.42 3.53
CA SER A 71 -4.53 4.94 4.61
C SER A 71 -4.18 6.37 4.99
N LEU A 72 -2.89 6.71 5.05
CA LEU A 72 -2.41 8.06 5.32
C LEU A 72 -2.79 9.03 4.21
N LYS A 73 -2.61 8.62 2.94
CA LYS A 73 -2.99 9.43 1.77
C LYS A 73 -4.50 9.67 1.74
N GLN A 74 -5.31 8.65 2.02
CA GLN A 74 -6.78 8.76 2.11
C GLN A 74 -7.22 9.70 3.24
N ALA A 75 -6.50 9.70 4.37
CA ALA A 75 -6.74 10.62 5.49
C ALA A 75 -6.23 12.05 5.25
N GLY A 76 -5.81 12.38 4.03
CA GLY A 76 -5.36 13.71 3.61
C GLY A 76 -3.96 14.08 4.08
N TRP A 77 -3.14 13.11 4.50
CA TRP A 77 -1.76 13.36 4.88
C TRP A 77 -0.86 13.44 3.64
N GLN A 78 -0.05 14.49 3.57
CA GLN A 78 0.97 14.65 2.55
C GLN A 78 2.27 14.00 3.02
N ILE A 79 2.67 12.89 2.39
CA ILE A 79 3.93 12.20 2.68
C ILE A 79 5.10 13.07 2.20
N ARG A 80 6.02 13.41 3.11
CA ARG A 80 7.23 14.20 2.82
C ARG A 80 8.49 13.34 2.79
N TYR A 81 8.47 12.21 3.48
CA TYR A 81 9.55 11.25 3.53
C TYR A 81 8.98 9.84 3.63
N GLN A 82 9.59 8.90 2.94
CA GLN A 82 9.29 7.48 3.05
C GLN A 82 10.58 6.67 2.89
N LYS A 83 10.73 5.61 3.69
CA LYS A 83 11.82 4.64 3.57
C LYS A 83 11.32 3.26 3.96
N ILE A 84 11.53 2.28 3.09
CA ILE A 84 11.27 0.88 3.41
C ILE A 84 12.39 0.40 4.34
N ILE A 85 12.02 -0.01 5.55
CA ILE A 85 12.98 -0.47 6.57
C ILE A 85 13.13 -1.99 6.56
N LYS A 86 12.06 -2.72 6.22
CA LYS A 86 12.06 -4.18 6.19
C LYS A 86 11.06 -4.70 5.16
N THR A 87 11.37 -5.85 4.58
CA THR A 87 10.52 -6.57 3.65
C THR A 87 10.53 -8.05 4.00
N TYR A 88 9.38 -8.71 3.89
CA TYR A 88 9.15 -10.12 4.23
C TYR A 88 8.66 -10.88 3.02
#